data_AF-A0A1X6Z604-F1
#
_entry.id   AF-A0A1X6Z604-F1
#
_cell.length_a   1.000
_cell.length_b   1.000
_cell.length_c   1.000
_cell.angle_alpha   90.00
_cell.angle_beta   90.00
_cell.angle_gamma   90.00
#
_symmetry.space_group_name_H-M   'P 1'
#
loop_
_entity.id
_entity.type
_entity.pdbx_description
1 polymer ?
#
loop_
_entity_poly.entity_id
_entity_poly.type
_entity_poly.pdbx_seq_one_letter_code
_entity_poly.pdbx_strand_id
1 'polypeptide(L)'
;MTRTARRLYLQAYRRWLEADRRWQLTLRHATAFVPDTEMRIVWRTGHAGSRVRRAYEERARAIEALHVARNAYLGAARTQTSTLRRIVLRLPRPV
;
A
#
# COMPACT_ATOMS: atom_id res chain seq x y z
N MET A 1 13.67 15.37 1.82
CA MET A 1 13.17 13.98 1.77
C MET A 1 13.65 13.44 0.44
N THR A 2 14.00 12.16 0.29
CA THR A 2 14.48 11.69 -1.00
C THR A 2 13.33 11.65 -2.02
N ARG A 3 13.48 12.36 -3.15
CA ARG A 3 12.47 12.47 -4.23
C ARG A 3 12.00 11.10 -4.71
N THR A 4 12.89 10.11 -4.65
CA THR A 4 12.66 8.70 -5.01
C THR A 4 11.70 8.00 -4.06
N ALA A 5 11.83 8.15 -2.74
CA ALA A 5 10.95 7.49 -1.77
C ALA A 5 9.51 8.04 -1.84
N ARG A 6 9.36 9.35 -2.05
CA ARG A 6 8.04 9.96 -2.28
C ARG A 6 7.38 9.45 -3.57
N ARG A 7 8.14 9.35 -4.66
CA ARG A 7 7.64 8.80 -5.94
C ARG A 7 7.21 7.35 -5.79
N LEU A 8 8.03 6.52 -5.14
CA LEU A 8 7.72 5.12 -4.87
C LEU A 8 6.41 4.99 -4.06
N TYR A 9 6.26 5.77 -2.99
CA TYR A 9 5.03 5.79 -2.18
C TYR A 9 3.79 6.16 -3.00
N LEU A 10 3.85 7.24 -3.79
CA LEU A 10 2.73 7.65 -4.63
C LEU A 10 2.37 6.61 -5.69
N GLN A 11 3.37 5.96 -6.29
CA GLN A 11 3.15 4.89 -7.26
C GLN A 11 2.49 3.66 -6.62
N ALA A 12 2.97 3.24 -5.45
CA ALA A 12 2.36 2.15 -4.70
C ALA A 12 0.93 2.47 -4.27
N TYR A 13 0.67 3.71 -3.86
CA TYR A 13 -0.66 4.18 -3.49
C TYR A 13 -1.65 4.14 -4.66
N ARG A 14 -1.22 4.59 -5.85
CA ARG A 14 -2.05 4.51 -7.07
C ARG A 14 -2.37 3.07 -7.47
N ARG A 15 -1.39 2.17 -7.39
CA ARG A 15 -1.58 0.74 -7.66
C ARG A 15 -2.55 0.10 -6.68
N TRP A 16 -2.47 0.46 -5.40
CA TRP A 16 -3.42 0.02 -4.39
C TRP A 16 -4.85 0.49 -4.70
N LEU A 17 -5.04 1.78 -5.04
CA LEU A 17 -6.36 2.31 -5.41
C LEU A 17 -6.98 1.57 -6.60
N GLU A 18 -6.16 1.27 -7.61
CA GLU A 18 -6.62 0.53 -8.78
C GLU A 18 -7.03 -0.91 -8.43
N ALA A 19 -6.22 -1.62 -7.64
CA ALA A 19 -6.52 -2.97 -7.20
C ALA A 19 -7.76 -3.02 -6.29
N ASP A 20 -7.92 -2.04 -5.40
CA ASP A 20 -9.10 -1.93 -4.53
C ASP A 20 -10.37 -1.68 -5.35
N ARG A 21 -10.31 -0.77 -6.34
CA ARG A 21 -11.45 -0.54 -7.26
C ARG A 21 -11.83 -1.81 -8.03
N ARG A 22 -10.85 -2.55 -8.56
CA ARG A 22 -11.11 -3.82 -9.26
C ARG A 22 -11.74 -4.86 -8.34
N TRP A 23 -11.28 -4.95 -7.10
CA TRP A 23 -11.88 -5.83 -6.08
C TRP A 23 -13.34 -5.47 -5.81
N GLN A 24 -13.64 -4.20 -5.57
CA GLN A 24 -15.01 -3.72 -5.33
C GLN A 24 -15.95 -4.02 -6.52
N LEU A 25 -15.49 -3.78 -7.74
CA LEU A 25 -16.25 -4.11 -8.96
C LEU A 25 -16.48 -5.61 -9.07
N THR A 26 -15.46 -6.42 -8.82
CA THR A 26 -15.54 -7.88 -8.88
C THR A 26 -16.53 -8.43 -7.86
N LEU A 27 -16.56 -7.87 -6.65
CA LEU A 27 -17.56 -8.21 -5.65
C LEU A 27 -18.96 -7.84 -6.10
N ARG A 28 -19.18 -6.61 -6.59
CA ARG A 28 -20.50 -6.18 -7.10
C ARG A 28 -21.02 -7.10 -8.19
N HIS A 29 -20.16 -7.49 -9.13
CA HIS A 29 -20.52 -8.45 -10.17
C HIS A 29 -20.85 -9.82 -9.59
N ALA A 30 -20.05 -10.33 -8.65
CA ALA A 30 -20.29 -11.63 -8.03
C ALA A 30 -21.63 -11.68 -7.27
N THR A 31 -21.95 -10.63 -6.51
CA THR A 31 -23.23 -10.52 -5.77
C THR A 31 -24.44 -10.49 -6.72
N ALA A 32 -24.31 -9.94 -7.93
CA ALA A 32 -25.39 -9.95 -8.91
C ALA A 32 -25.77 -11.37 -9.39
N PHE A 33 -24.84 -12.33 -9.31
CA PHE A 33 -25.10 -13.72 -9.69
C PHE A 33 -25.52 -14.62 -8.51
N VAL A 34 -25.18 -14.24 -7.28
CA VAL A 34 -25.52 -15.02 -6.07
C VAL A 34 -25.91 -14.05 -4.92
N PRO A 35 -27.19 -13.64 -4.87
CA PRO A 35 -27.66 -12.59 -3.97
C PRO A 35 -27.66 -12.97 -2.48
N ASP A 36 -27.75 -14.27 -2.15
CA ASP A 36 -27.85 -14.78 -0.76
C ASP A 36 -26.56 -15.36 -0.18
N THR A 37 -25.41 -15.22 -0.86
CA THR A 37 -24.14 -15.60 -0.21
C THR A 37 -23.72 -14.53 0.78
N GLU A 38 -24.16 -14.69 2.03
CA GLU A 38 -23.63 -13.93 3.16
C GLU A 38 -22.10 -14.09 3.22
N MET A 39 -21.48 -13.00 2.82
CA MET A 39 -20.06 -12.72 2.68
C MET A 39 -19.27 -13.00 3.97
N ARG A 40 -18.30 -13.92 3.94
CA ARG A 40 -16.94 -13.65 4.47
C ARG A 40 -15.94 -14.78 4.25
N ILE A 41 -16.39 -16.02 4.34
CA ILE A 41 -15.49 -17.18 4.49
C ILE A 41 -15.35 -17.93 3.17
N VAL A 42 -16.45 -18.19 2.46
CA VAL A 42 -16.45 -19.01 1.24
C VAL A 42 -15.61 -18.38 0.11
N TRP A 43 -15.62 -17.06 -0.06
CA TRP A 43 -14.81 -16.38 -1.07
C TRP A 43 -13.32 -16.29 -0.72
N ARG A 44 -12.96 -16.38 0.57
CA ARG A 44 -11.56 -16.48 1.02
C ARG A 44 -11.00 -17.89 0.82
N THR A 45 -11.86 -18.90 0.81
CA THR A 45 -11.48 -20.32 0.72
C THR A 45 -11.70 -20.91 -0.69
N GLY A 46 -12.57 -20.31 -1.49
CA GLY A 46 -13.08 -20.87 -2.74
C GLY A 46 -12.16 -20.74 -3.96
N HIS A 47 -11.76 -21.91 -4.47
CA HIS A 47 -11.12 -22.24 -5.75
C HIS A 47 -10.01 -21.29 -6.25
N ALA A 48 -8.77 -21.81 -6.25
CA ALA A 48 -7.56 -21.18 -6.77
C ALA A 48 -7.63 -20.94 -8.30
N GLY A 49 -8.37 -19.91 -8.72
CA GLY A 49 -8.58 -19.58 -10.13
C GLY A 49 -9.77 -18.65 -10.37
N SER A 50 -10.67 -18.51 -9.40
CA SER A 50 -11.81 -17.59 -9.52
C SER A 50 -11.34 -16.15 -9.72
N ARG A 51 -12.09 -15.39 -10.53
CA ARG A 51 -11.81 -13.96 -10.75
C ARG A 51 -11.83 -13.17 -9.44
N VAL A 52 -12.69 -13.58 -8.50
CA VAL A 52 -12.79 -13.01 -7.15
C VAL A 52 -11.51 -13.27 -6.36
N ARG A 53 -11.01 -14.51 -6.33
CA ARG A 53 -9.75 -14.84 -5.63
C ARG A 53 -8.56 -14.07 -6.19
N ARG A 54 -8.45 -13.96 -7.52
CA ARG A 54 -7.38 -13.17 -8.17
C ARG A 54 -7.44 -11.70 -7.77
N ALA A 55 -8.63 -11.08 -7.83
CA ALA A 55 -8.80 -9.68 -7.43
C ALA A 55 -8.48 -9.47 -5.94
N TYR A 56 -8.81 -10.43 -5.07
CA TYR A 56 -8.43 -10.40 -3.66
C TYR A 56 -6.90 -10.45 -3.46
N GLU A 57 -6.22 -11.39 -4.13
CA GLU A 57 -4.77 -11.54 -4.03
C GLU A 57 -4.01 -10.34 -4.61
N GLU A 58 -4.45 -9.80 -5.75
CA GLU A 58 -3.90 -8.57 -6.33
C GLU A 58 -4.01 -7.40 -5.34
N ARG A 59 -5.18 -7.24 -4.69
CA ARG A 59 -5.39 -6.23 -3.67
C ARG A 59 -4.48 -6.45 -2.46
N ALA A 60 -4.35 -7.68 -1.98
CA ALA A 60 -3.48 -8.00 -0.84
C ALA A 60 -2.02 -7.64 -1.13
N ARG A 61 -1.50 -8.06 -2.29
CA ARG A 61 -0.13 -7.72 -2.74
C ARG A 61 0.07 -6.21 -2.86
N ALA A 62 -0.93 -5.48 -3.36
CA ALA A 62 -0.85 -4.03 -3.47
C ALA A 62 -0.82 -3.32 -2.10
N ILE A 63 -1.54 -3.84 -1.11
CA ILE A 63 -1.50 -3.34 0.28
C ILE A 63 -0.11 -3.57 0.88
N GLU A 64 0.45 -4.77 0.72
CA GLU A 64 1.81 -5.08 1.20
C GLU A 64 2.86 -4.15 0.58
N ALA A 65 2.81 -3.95 -0.74
CA ALA A 65 3.70 -3.04 -1.45
C ALA A 65 3.55 -1.58 -0.95
N LEU A 66 2.32 -1.14 -0.68
CA LEU A 66 2.06 0.18 -0.11
C LEU A 66 2.66 0.33 1.29
N HIS A 67 2.54 -0.69 2.14
CA HIS A 67 3.16 -0.67 3.48
C HIS A 67 4.69 -0.57 3.40
N VAL A 68 5.32 -1.35 2.52
CA VAL A 68 6.77 -1.27 2.29
C VAL A 68 7.17 0.13 1.81
N ALA A 69 6.45 0.68 0.83
CA ALA A 69 6.75 2.02 0.31
C ALA A 69 6.53 3.13 1.34
N ARG A 70 5.50 3.00 2.18
CA ARG A 70 5.23 3.91 3.31
C ARG A 70 6.37 3.89 4.32
N ASN A 71 6.84 2.69 4.68
CA ASN A 71 7.95 2.53 5.61
C ASN A 71 9.24 3.15 5.06
N ALA A 72 9.53 2.95 3.78
CA ALA A 72 10.67 3.59 3.11
C ALA A 72 10.55 5.12 3.12
N TYR A 73 9.36 5.67 2.84
CA TYR A 73 9.10 7.11 2.89
C TYR A 73 9.30 7.71 4.28
N LEU A 74 8.73 7.07 5.32
CA LEU A 74 8.85 7.51 6.71
C LEU A 74 10.27 7.32 7.25
N GLY A 75 10.98 6.26 6.83
CA GLY A 75 12.39 6.03 7.14
C GLY A 75 13.28 7.13 6.56
N ALA A 76 13.08 7.47 5.28
CA ALA A 76 13.83 8.55 4.62
C ALA A 76 13.61 9.92 5.29
N ALA A 77 12.40 10.18 5.79
CA ALA A 77 12.11 11.39 6.55
C ALA A 77 12.88 11.43 7.89
N ARG A 78 12.91 10.32 8.63
CA ARG A 78 13.65 10.21 9.90
C ARG A 78 15.17 10.42 9.74
N THR A 79 15.77 9.79 8.73
CA THR A 79 17.21 9.94 8.45
C THR A 79 17.58 11.38 8.08
N GLN A 80 16.69 12.10 7.40
CA GLN A 80 16.97 13.48 7.05
C GLN A 80 16.94 14.41 8.27
N THR A 81 15.95 14.24 9.17
CA THR A 81 15.88 15.02 10.41
C THR A 81 17.11 14.81 11.28
N SER A 82 17.64 13.58 11.36
CA SER A 82 18.86 13.31 12.13
C SER A 82 20.11 13.94 11.52
N THR A 83 20.24 13.94 10.18
CA THR A 83 21.33 14.64 9.48
C THR A 83 21.28 16.15 9.71
N LEU A 84 20.09 16.77 9.61
CA LEU A 84 19.93 18.20 9.87
C LEU A 84 20.28 18.58 11.32
N ARG A 85 19.82 17.81 12.31
CA ARG A 85 20.19 18.02 13.72
C ARG A 85 21.70 17.91 13.95
N ARG A 86 22.37 16.98 13.27
CA ARG A 86 23.82 16.79 13.36
C ARG A 86 24.61 17.97 12.78
N ILE A 87 24.08 18.62 11.74
CA ILE A 87 24.67 19.84 11.16
C ILE A 87 24.50 21.03 12.10
N VAL A 88 23.32 21.19 12.72
CA VAL A 88 23.05 22.30 13.66
C VAL A 88 23.91 22.21 14.93
N LEU A 89 24.29 21.01 15.37
CA LEU A 89 25.19 20.82 16.51
C LEU A 89 26.68 21.08 16.20
N ARG A 90 27.04 21.31 14.93
CA ARG A 90 28.36 21.82 14.53
C ARG A 90 28.27 23.33 14.26
N LEU A 91 28.00 24.12 15.30
CA LEU A 91 28.32 25.54 15.25
C LEU A 91 29.74 25.74 15.80
N PRO A 92 30.62 26.47 15.09
CA PRO A 92 31.94 26.79 15.61
C PRO A 92 31.78 27.62 16.90
N ARG A 93 32.56 27.28 17.92
CA ARG A 93 32.66 28.10 19.14
C ARG A 93 33.16 29.49 18.74
N PRO A 94 32.54 30.59 19.20
CA PRO A 94 33.14 31.91 19.04
C PRO A 94 34.48 31.92 19.79
N VAL A 95 35.49 32.45 19.10
CA VAL A 95 36.88 32.59 19.55
C VAL A 95 36.97 33.60 20.68
#